data_AF-A0A3M2A4B8-F1
#
_entry.id   AF-A0A3M2A4B8-F1
#
_cell.length_a   1.000
_cell.length_b   1.000
_cell.length_c   1.000
_cell.angle_alpha   90.00
_cell.angle_beta   90.00
_cell.angle_gamma   90.00
#
_symmetry.space_group_name_H-M   'P 1'
#
loop_
_entity.id
_entity.type
_entity.pdbx_description
1 polymer ?
#
loop_
_entity_poly.entity_id
_entity_poly.type
_entity_poly.pdbx_seq_one_letter_code
_entity_poly.pdbx_strand_id
1 'polypeptide(L)'
;MPSLLVATDDPFALAMSAAAGLAGIALAWMAVARLRGAGLRAPGWLLGLALVGFLGSAVAGTAERIRAARSEATAPARIDAPPPPPPPAPTLDADAPEAATGPDATTTDGPPDTAEVPESTDTAERQEPTTAEALIADMRAAAAEGDYLRVGQRYRVLSAMQPAPEGLDAAWKEVAAARTKAVKQWIADAVQVARGPCTDGEAIVAAFNKVRTVAATEPTFAAAKRAVRRLEDCRKKLERHTLLATKRARMDARRRFAEDLQRRIRAEHPRVRVTTGGKGIDARVRIAPIPADAAARLVDEGLLDEAQALGFGHVTFSDGTKSTTHDLEPRSDAEVAAEKLQAWGLASPLSLED
;
A
#
# COMPACT_ATOMS: atom_id res chain seq x y z
N MET A 1 -10.68 57.42 -23.96
CA MET A 1 -10.02 56.10 -24.05
C MET A 1 -11.07 55.11 -24.53
N PRO A 2 -10.91 54.47 -25.70
CA PRO A 2 -11.90 53.54 -26.24
C PRO A 2 -11.76 52.18 -25.56
N SER A 3 -12.87 51.66 -25.06
CA SER A 3 -12.98 50.32 -24.46
C SER A 3 -12.95 49.26 -25.56
N LEU A 4 -11.93 48.40 -25.55
CA LEU A 4 -11.87 47.19 -26.37
C LEU A 4 -12.74 46.10 -25.70
N LEU A 5 -13.97 45.93 -26.19
CA LEU A 5 -14.74 44.71 -25.94
C LEU A 5 -14.49 43.75 -27.12
N VAL A 6 -13.63 42.75 -26.90
CA VAL A 6 -13.49 41.62 -27.82
C VAL A 6 -14.69 40.71 -27.60
N ALA A 7 -15.62 40.67 -28.55
CA ALA A 7 -16.72 39.71 -28.55
C ALA A 7 -16.13 38.32 -28.82
N THR A 8 -16.24 37.41 -27.85
CA THR A 8 -15.86 36.00 -28.01
C THR A 8 -17.12 35.17 -28.19
N ASP A 9 -17.24 34.44 -29.31
CA ASP A 9 -18.35 33.50 -29.55
C ASP A 9 -18.20 32.17 -28.79
N ASP A 10 -17.18 32.04 -27.94
CA ASP A 10 -16.99 30.86 -27.09
C ASP A 10 -17.94 30.93 -25.87
N PRO A 11 -18.98 30.07 -25.80
CA PRO A 11 -19.92 30.05 -24.68
C PRO A 11 -19.22 29.75 -23.34
N PHE A 12 -18.06 29.08 -23.36
CA PHE A 12 -17.27 28.83 -22.15
C PHE A 12 -16.56 30.09 -21.65
N ALA A 13 -16.00 30.90 -22.55
CA ALA A 13 -15.38 32.18 -22.20
C ALA A 13 -16.41 33.16 -21.60
N LEU A 14 -17.63 33.18 -22.14
CA LEU A 14 -18.75 33.95 -21.60
C LEU A 14 -19.16 33.46 -20.21
N ALA A 15 -19.28 32.14 -20.01
CA ALA A 15 -19.62 31.56 -18.70
C ALA A 15 -18.56 31.85 -17.64
N MET A 16 -17.27 31.75 -17.98
CA MET A 16 -16.15 32.06 -17.09
C MET A 16 -16.10 33.55 -16.73
N SER A 17 -16.36 34.43 -17.70
CA SER A 17 -16.40 35.88 -17.47
C SER A 17 -17.57 36.29 -16.56
N ALA A 18 -18.74 35.69 -16.75
CA ALA A 18 -19.90 35.89 -15.88
C ALA A 18 -19.64 35.39 -14.45
N ALA A 19 -19.01 34.21 -14.30
CA ALA A 19 -18.63 33.67 -13.00
C ALA A 19 -17.61 34.55 -12.26
N ALA A 20 -16.61 35.08 -12.97
CA ALA A 20 -15.64 36.02 -12.41
C ALA A 20 -16.30 37.33 -11.96
N GLY A 21 -17.26 37.85 -12.74
CA GLY A 21 -18.04 39.03 -12.37
C GLY A 21 -18.84 38.83 -11.08
N LEU A 22 -19.54 37.69 -10.95
CA LEU A 22 -20.31 37.36 -9.75
C LEU A 22 -19.42 37.17 -8.50
N ALA A 23 -18.25 36.55 -8.66
CA ALA A 23 -17.28 36.42 -7.58
C ALA A 23 -16.75 37.78 -7.11
N GLY A 24 -16.47 38.70 -8.05
CA GLY A 24 -16.06 40.07 -7.73
C GLY A 24 -17.13 40.85 -6.96
N ILE A 25 -18.39 40.75 -7.37
CA ILE A 25 -19.53 41.38 -6.67
C ILE A 25 -19.68 40.82 -5.24
N ALA A 26 -19.57 39.49 -5.07
CA ALA A 26 -19.66 38.86 -3.76
C ALA A 26 -18.53 39.31 -2.80
N LEU A 27 -17.29 39.43 -3.31
CA LEU A 27 -16.15 39.93 -2.55
C LEU A 27 -16.32 41.40 -2.14
N ALA A 28 -16.80 42.25 -3.07
CA ALA A 28 -17.09 43.65 -2.78
C ALA A 28 -18.18 43.78 -1.70
N TRP A 29 -19.22 42.93 -1.76
CA TRP A 29 -20.30 42.93 -0.77
C TRP A 29 -19.82 42.48 0.61
N MET A 30 -18.94 41.47 0.69
CA MET A 30 -18.30 41.04 1.93
C MET A 30 -17.39 42.12 2.53
N ALA A 31 -16.65 42.86 1.70
CA ALA A 31 -15.83 43.99 2.16
C ALA A 31 -16.70 45.10 2.78
N VAL A 32 -17.82 45.44 2.14
CA VAL A 32 -18.79 46.43 2.66
C VAL A 32 -19.47 45.94 3.95
N ALA A 33 -19.86 44.67 4.02
CA ALA A 33 -20.47 44.07 5.22
C ALA A 33 -19.51 44.07 6.42
N ARG A 34 -18.21 43.82 6.17
CA ARG A 34 -17.16 43.88 7.18
C ARG A 34 -16.93 45.30 7.71
N LEU A 35 -17.00 46.31 6.84
CA LEU A 35 -16.88 47.72 7.24
C LEU A 35 -18.09 48.22 8.06
N ARG A 36 -19.26 47.60 7.89
CA ARG A 36 -20.50 47.97 8.61
C ARG A 36 -20.75 47.22 9.93
N GLY A 37 -19.84 46.34 10.36
CA GLY A 37 -19.94 45.65 11.65
C GLY A 37 -21.12 44.66 11.76
N ALA A 38 -21.74 44.26 10.65
CA ALA A 38 -22.83 43.29 10.66
C ALA A 38 -22.27 41.87 10.90
N GLY A 39 -22.88 41.12 11.82
CA GLY A 39 -22.44 39.77 12.18
C GLY A 39 -22.39 38.82 10.98
N LEU A 40 -21.23 38.18 10.79
CA LEU A 40 -20.85 37.29 9.68
C LEU A 40 -21.67 36.00 9.51
N ARG A 41 -22.81 35.84 10.19
CA ARG A 41 -23.61 34.60 10.14
C ARG A 41 -24.51 34.48 8.91
N ALA A 42 -24.88 35.58 8.26
CA ALA A 42 -25.72 35.57 7.06
C ALA A 42 -24.99 35.40 5.70
N PRO A 43 -23.73 35.86 5.47
CA PRO A 43 -23.09 35.74 4.15
C PRO A 43 -22.39 34.40 3.85
N GLY A 44 -22.12 33.55 4.86
CA GLY A 44 -21.38 32.30 4.66
C GLY A 44 -22.10 31.27 3.76
N TRP A 45 -23.43 31.22 3.79
CA TRP A 45 -24.20 30.27 2.98
C TRP A 45 -24.22 30.63 1.48
N LEU A 46 -24.17 31.94 1.15
CA LEU A 46 -24.13 32.40 -0.25
C LEU A 46 -22.78 32.07 -0.89
N LEU A 47 -21.69 32.16 -0.12
CA LEU A 47 -20.38 31.73 -0.58
C LEU A 47 -20.36 30.21 -0.85
N GLY A 48 -20.96 29.42 0.05
CA GLY A 48 -21.09 27.97 -0.13
C GLY A 48 -21.86 27.60 -1.39
N LEU A 49 -23.00 28.24 -1.64
CA LEU A 49 -23.80 27.99 -2.84
C LEU A 49 -23.08 28.40 -4.14
N ALA A 50 -22.37 29.54 -4.13
CA ALA A 50 -21.58 29.98 -5.28
C ALA A 50 -20.44 29.00 -5.60
N LEU A 51 -19.79 28.46 -4.56
CA LEU A 51 -18.68 27.52 -4.71
C LEU A 51 -19.14 26.15 -5.22
N VAL A 52 -20.31 25.67 -4.75
CA VAL A 52 -20.95 24.45 -5.26
C VAL A 52 -21.37 24.61 -6.73
N GLY A 53 -21.95 25.76 -7.10
CA GLY A 53 -22.28 26.07 -8.49
C GLY A 53 -21.05 26.05 -9.40
N PHE A 54 -19.96 26.69 -8.97
CA PHE A 54 -18.70 26.73 -9.73
C PHE A 54 -18.08 25.33 -9.92
N LEU A 55 -18.02 24.51 -8.87
CA LEU A 55 -17.53 23.14 -8.97
C LEU A 55 -18.42 22.27 -9.87
N GLY A 56 -19.75 22.43 -9.80
CA GLY A 56 -20.69 21.72 -10.66
C GLY A 56 -20.46 22.02 -12.15
N SER A 57 -20.28 23.29 -12.50
CA SER A 57 -19.99 23.71 -13.88
C SER A 57 -18.62 23.24 -14.38
N ALA A 58 -17.59 23.24 -13.52
CA ALA A 58 -16.27 22.74 -13.88
C ALA A 58 -16.28 21.22 -14.17
N VAL A 59 -16.98 20.44 -13.34
CA VAL A 59 -17.11 18.99 -13.53
C VAL A 59 -17.89 18.68 -14.81
N ALA A 60 -19.00 19.37 -15.07
CA ALA A 60 -19.77 19.20 -16.30
C ALA A 60 -18.94 19.48 -17.55
N GLY A 61 -18.16 20.57 -17.57
CA GLY A 61 -17.27 20.89 -18.69
C GLY A 61 -16.18 19.86 -18.93
N THR A 62 -15.60 19.28 -17.87
CA THR A 62 -14.61 18.19 -18.02
C THR A 62 -15.23 16.90 -18.54
N ALA A 63 -16.45 16.55 -18.11
CA ALA A 63 -17.15 15.37 -18.57
C ALA A 63 -17.48 15.44 -20.07
N GLU A 64 -17.84 16.62 -20.57
CA GLU A 64 -18.14 16.83 -21.98
C GLU A 64 -16.89 16.73 -22.88
N ARG A 65 -15.75 17.27 -22.42
CA ARG A 65 -14.45 17.09 -23.12
C ARG A 65 -14.00 15.64 -23.18
N ILE A 66 -14.21 14.87 -22.11
CA ILE A 66 -13.90 13.44 -22.09
C ILE A 66 -14.81 12.68 -23.08
N ARG A 67 -16.08 13.07 -23.19
CA ARG A 67 -17.02 12.48 -24.16
C ARG A 67 -16.60 12.77 -25.61
N ALA A 68 -16.25 14.02 -25.90
CA ALA A 68 -15.78 14.45 -27.22
C ALA A 68 -14.48 13.73 -27.63
N ALA A 69 -13.51 13.62 -26.72
CA ALA A 69 -12.27 12.89 -26.97
C ALA A 69 -12.50 11.38 -27.21
N ARG A 70 -13.56 10.80 -26.60
CA ARG A 70 -13.90 9.39 -26.78
C ARG A 70 -14.60 9.12 -28.11
N SER A 71 -15.42 10.05 -28.61
CA SER A 71 -16.03 9.93 -29.94
C SER A 71 -15.00 9.98 -31.07
N GLU A 72 -13.93 10.74 -30.90
CA GLU A 72 -12.85 10.86 -31.91
C GLU A 72 -11.98 9.60 -31.97
N ALA A 73 -11.83 8.89 -30.85
CA ALA A 73 -11.06 7.65 -30.78
C ALA A 73 -11.80 6.39 -31.29
N THR A 74 -13.06 6.50 -31.70
CA THR A 74 -13.89 5.35 -32.12
C THR A 74 -14.19 5.34 -33.63
N ALA A 75 -13.37 6.00 -34.45
CA ALA A 75 -13.37 5.73 -35.88
C ALA A 75 -12.85 4.30 -36.12
N PRO A 76 -13.62 3.38 -36.72
CA PRO A 76 -13.19 1.99 -36.87
C PRO A 76 -12.03 1.91 -37.86
N ALA A 77 -10.86 1.52 -37.36
CA ALA A 77 -9.78 1.05 -38.20
C ALA A 77 -10.28 -0.18 -38.97
N ARG A 78 -10.16 -0.14 -40.30
CA ARG A 78 -10.45 -1.27 -41.18
C ARG A 78 -9.42 -2.37 -40.88
N ILE A 79 -9.84 -3.38 -40.12
CA ILE A 79 -9.04 -4.57 -39.83
C ILE A 79 -9.33 -5.58 -40.94
N ASP A 80 -8.35 -5.81 -41.81
CA ASP A 80 -8.40 -6.94 -42.73
C ASP A 80 -8.41 -8.25 -41.93
N ALA A 81 -9.32 -9.16 -42.29
CA ALA A 81 -9.51 -10.40 -41.57
C ALA A 81 -8.22 -11.25 -41.60
N PRO A 82 -7.77 -11.78 -40.44
CA PRO A 82 -6.60 -12.65 -40.40
C PRO A 82 -6.87 -13.95 -41.17
N PRO A 83 -5.85 -14.52 -41.84
CA PRO A 83 -5.98 -15.79 -42.55
C PRO A 83 -6.37 -16.92 -41.59
N PRO A 84 -7.14 -17.92 -42.06
CA PRO A 84 -7.58 -19.03 -41.22
C PRO A 84 -6.38 -19.84 -40.71
N PRO A 85 -6.45 -20.36 -39.48
CA PRO A 85 -5.36 -21.13 -38.89
C PRO A 85 -5.15 -22.47 -39.63
N PRO A 86 -3.91 -22.98 -39.70
CA PRO A 86 -3.63 -24.29 -40.25
C PRO A 86 -4.26 -25.41 -39.38
N PRO A 87 -4.59 -26.57 -39.98
CA PRO A 87 -5.19 -27.69 -39.25
C PRO A 87 -4.24 -28.26 -38.18
N PRO A 88 -4.77 -28.77 -37.06
CA PRO A 88 -3.96 -29.31 -35.97
C PRO A 88 -3.21 -30.59 -36.40
N ALA A 89 -1.95 -30.68 -35.97
CA ALA A 89 -1.13 -31.88 -36.14
C ALA A 89 -1.62 -33.02 -35.23
N PRO A 90 -1.49 -34.29 -35.66
CA PRO A 90 -1.90 -35.45 -34.86
C PRO A 90 -1.06 -35.59 -33.60
N THR A 91 -1.73 -35.78 -32.46
CA THR A 91 -1.13 -36.10 -31.17
C THR A 91 -0.63 -37.54 -31.15
N LEU A 92 0.66 -37.72 -30.85
CA LEU A 92 1.27 -39.02 -30.55
C LEU A 92 1.13 -39.29 -29.05
N ASP A 93 0.35 -40.32 -28.72
CA ASP A 93 0.33 -40.96 -27.40
C ASP A 93 1.58 -41.84 -27.23
N ALA A 94 2.28 -41.68 -26.10
CA ALA A 94 3.22 -42.60 -25.46
C ALA A 94 3.96 -41.81 -24.35
N ASP A 95 4.35 -42.30 -23.19
CA ASP A 95 4.14 -43.54 -22.44
C ASP A 95 4.63 -43.19 -21.01
N ALA A 96 3.97 -43.72 -19.97
CA ALA A 96 4.55 -43.82 -18.63
C ALA A 96 5.45 -45.07 -18.60
N PRO A 97 6.65 -45.03 -17.98
CA PRO A 97 6.80 -45.45 -16.57
C PRO A 97 7.91 -44.60 -15.89
N GLU A 98 8.38 -44.76 -14.64
CA GLU A 98 8.56 -45.91 -13.77
C GLU A 98 8.96 -45.37 -12.39
N ALA A 99 8.63 -46.12 -11.35
CA ALA A 99 9.06 -45.85 -9.98
C ALA A 99 10.58 -46.01 -9.82
N ALA A 100 11.22 -45.10 -9.08
CA ALA A 100 12.59 -45.29 -8.61
C ALA A 100 12.65 -45.12 -7.07
N THR A 101 12.96 -46.25 -6.45
CA THR A 101 13.33 -46.53 -5.06
C THR A 101 14.61 -45.77 -4.65
N GLY A 102 14.75 -45.50 -3.34
CA GLY A 102 15.89 -44.79 -2.72
C GLY A 102 17.26 -45.50 -2.84
N PRO A 103 18.31 -44.94 -2.22
CA PRO A 103 18.62 -45.37 -0.85
C PRO A 103 19.20 -44.30 0.10
N ASP A 104 19.37 -44.78 1.34
CA ASP A 104 19.89 -44.23 2.59
C ASP A 104 21.21 -43.43 2.57
N ALA A 105 21.47 -42.85 3.77
CA ALA A 105 22.72 -42.34 4.34
C ALA A 105 22.85 -40.79 4.26
N THR A 106 23.25 -40.06 5.29
CA THR A 106 24.18 -40.38 6.38
C THR A 106 23.96 -39.41 7.54
N THR A 107 23.83 -39.95 8.75
CA THR A 107 23.95 -39.27 10.04
C THR A 107 25.32 -38.59 10.14
N THR A 108 25.36 -37.29 10.42
CA THR A 108 26.59 -36.63 10.90
C THR A 108 26.28 -35.98 12.24
N ASP A 109 26.60 -36.72 13.30
CA ASP A 109 26.72 -36.20 14.67
C ASP A 109 27.94 -35.27 14.73
N GLY A 110 27.69 -33.97 14.91
CA GLY A 110 28.68 -32.98 15.28
C GLY A 110 28.34 -32.41 16.65
N PRO A 111 29.20 -32.55 17.68
CA PRO A 111 28.95 -31.99 18.99
C PRO A 111 28.96 -30.44 18.94
N PRO A 112 28.11 -29.77 19.74
CA PRO A 112 27.99 -28.32 19.72
C PRO A 112 29.22 -27.66 20.33
N ASP A 113 29.83 -26.76 19.57
CA ASP A 113 30.83 -25.83 20.09
C ASP A 113 30.20 -24.98 21.18
N THR A 114 30.79 -25.10 22.36
CA THR A 114 30.41 -24.41 23.59
C THR A 114 30.88 -22.97 23.46
N ALA A 115 30.03 -22.12 22.87
CA ALA A 115 30.20 -20.68 22.99
C ALA A 115 29.94 -20.30 24.45
N GLU A 116 31.00 -19.90 25.14
CA GLU A 116 30.96 -19.27 26.46
C GLU A 116 29.92 -18.15 26.46
N VAL A 117 28.77 -18.44 27.08
CA VAL A 117 27.81 -17.41 27.48
C VAL A 117 28.51 -16.61 28.58
N PRO A 118 28.72 -15.30 28.43
CA PRO A 118 29.23 -14.49 29.53
C PRO A 118 28.24 -14.61 30.69
N GLU A 119 28.77 -15.12 31.80
CA GLU A 119 28.09 -15.22 33.09
C GLU A 119 27.64 -13.81 33.50
N SER A 120 26.40 -13.47 33.17
CA SER A 120 25.74 -12.22 33.52
C SER A 120 25.43 -12.27 35.02
N THR A 121 26.39 -11.85 35.84
CA THR A 121 26.26 -11.71 37.30
C THR A 121 25.37 -10.54 37.74
N ASP A 122 24.58 -9.94 36.85
CA ASP A 122 23.55 -8.97 37.22
C ASP A 122 22.22 -9.68 37.50
N THR A 123 22.24 -10.56 38.49
CA THR A 123 21.02 -10.89 39.25
C THR A 123 20.75 -9.70 40.16
N ALA A 124 20.35 -8.58 39.56
CA ALA A 124 19.65 -7.55 40.30
C ALA A 124 18.36 -8.22 40.79
N GLU A 125 18.40 -8.68 42.03
CA GLU A 125 17.31 -9.23 42.81
C GLU A 125 16.17 -8.20 42.75
N ARG A 126 15.32 -8.31 41.73
CA ARG A 126 14.12 -7.51 41.57
C ARG A 126 13.25 -7.91 42.74
N GLN A 127 13.34 -7.13 43.81
CA GLN A 127 12.43 -7.22 44.94
C GLN A 127 11.02 -7.13 44.39
N GLU A 128 10.33 -8.26 44.33
CA GLU A 128 8.92 -8.26 44.00
C GLU A 128 8.22 -7.36 45.03
N PRO A 129 7.30 -6.49 44.61
CA PRO A 129 6.50 -5.72 45.55
C PRO A 129 5.69 -6.70 46.41
N THR A 130 6.18 -6.98 47.62
CA THR A 130 5.63 -8.02 48.51
C THR A 130 4.38 -7.55 49.27
N THR A 131 4.08 -6.24 49.25
CA THR A 131 2.90 -5.69 49.93
C THR A 131 1.73 -5.52 48.96
N ALA A 132 0.51 -5.75 49.46
CA ALA A 132 -0.72 -5.56 48.69
C ALA A 132 -0.86 -4.12 48.17
N GLU A 133 -0.44 -3.12 48.95
CA GLU A 133 -0.42 -1.71 48.54
C GLU A 133 0.48 -1.46 47.34
N ALA A 134 1.67 -2.05 47.32
CA ALA A 134 2.61 -1.92 46.21
C ALA A 134 2.06 -2.59 44.94
N LEU A 135 1.38 -3.75 45.06
CA LEU A 135 0.71 -4.40 43.94
C LEU A 135 -0.48 -3.58 43.40
N ILE A 136 -1.27 -2.91 44.27
CA ILE A 136 -2.35 -2.01 43.85
C ILE A 136 -1.78 -0.77 43.13
N ALA A 137 -0.69 -0.20 43.65
CA ALA A 137 0.00 0.91 42.99
C ALA A 137 0.56 0.48 41.62
N ASP A 138 1.16 -0.71 41.53
CA ASP A 138 1.64 -1.29 40.28
C ASP A 138 0.52 -1.50 39.26
N MET A 139 -0.64 -2.00 39.73
CA MET A 139 -1.83 -2.17 38.88
C MET A 139 -2.30 -0.83 38.32
N ARG A 140 -2.33 0.24 39.11
CA ARG A 140 -2.69 1.58 38.65
C ARG A 140 -1.66 2.15 37.66
N ALA A 141 -0.37 1.98 37.93
CA ALA A 141 0.71 2.40 37.05
C ALA A 141 0.61 1.69 35.68
N ALA A 142 0.43 0.37 35.70
CA ALA A 142 0.22 -0.43 34.49
C ALA A 142 -1.03 0.03 33.70
N ALA A 143 -2.12 0.39 34.39
CA ALA A 143 -3.30 0.94 33.74
C ALA A 143 -3.05 2.30 33.08
N ALA A 144 -2.23 3.16 33.70
CA ALA A 144 -1.83 4.46 33.14
C ALA A 144 -0.92 4.31 31.90
N GLU A 145 -0.08 3.26 31.88
CA GLU A 145 0.74 2.88 30.73
C GLU A 145 -0.07 2.16 29.62
N GLY A 146 -1.29 1.70 29.93
CA GLY A 146 -2.12 0.92 29.02
C GLY A 146 -1.77 -0.57 28.97
N ASP A 147 -0.93 -1.07 29.88
CA ASP A 147 -0.58 -2.48 30.01
C ASP A 147 -1.66 -3.24 30.83
N TYR A 148 -2.79 -3.49 30.17
CA TYR A 148 -3.91 -4.17 30.81
C TYR A 148 -3.71 -5.67 31.01
N LEU A 149 -2.70 -6.28 30.39
CA LEU A 149 -2.30 -7.65 30.70
C LEU A 149 -1.69 -7.71 32.10
N ARG A 150 -0.75 -6.79 32.40
CA ARG A 150 -0.17 -6.64 33.73
C ARG A 150 -1.23 -6.29 34.77
N VAL A 151 -2.16 -5.39 34.45
CA VAL A 151 -3.32 -5.10 35.32
C VAL A 151 -4.07 -6.38 35.70
N GLY A 152 -4.43 -7.21 34.72
CA GLY A 152 -5.18 -8.45 34.95
C GLY A 152 -4.38 -9.50 35.72
N GLN A 153 -3.06 -9.55 35.54
CA GLN A 153 -2.17 -10.40 36.35
C GLN A 153 -2.14 -9.93 37.81
N ARG A 154 -1.95 -8.63 38.06
CA ARG A 154 -1.92 -8.05 39.42
C ARG A 154 -3.25 -8.22 40.13
N TYR A 155 -4.37 -7.96 39.45
CA TYR A 155 -5.70 -8.18 40.01
C TYR A 155 -5.92 -9.63 40.44
N ARG A 156 -5.51 -10.61 39.62
CA ARG A 156 -5.62 -12.04 39.99
C ARG A 156 -4.85 -12.37 41.26
N VAL A 157 -3.60 -11.91 41.37
CA VAL A 157 -2.78 -12.12 42.57
C VAL A 157 -3.45 -11.48 43.80
N LEU A 158 -3.88 -10.22 43.70
CA LEU A 158 -4.56 -9.50 44.78
C LEU A 158 -5.87 -10.17 45.21
N SER A 159 -6.67 -10.66 44.25
CA SER A 159 -7.95 -11.33 44.51
C SER A 159 -7.82 -12.71 45.18
N ALA A 160 -6.64 -13.33 45.11
CA ALA A 160 -6.36 -14.63 45.72
C ALA A 160 -5.87 -14.51 47.18
N MET A 161 -5.52 -13.31 47.66
CA MET A 161 -5.08 -13.08 49.03
C MET A 161 -6.24 -13.21 50.03
N GLN A 162 -5.97 -13.75 51.23
CA GLN A 162 -6.94 -13.84 52.33
C GLN A 162 -6.38 -13.20 53.61
N PRO A 163 -7.02 -12.14 54.16
CA PRO A 163 -8.18 -11.45 53.59
C PRO A 163 -7.83 -10.70 52.28
N ALA A 164 -8.85 -10.44 51.45
CA ALA A 164 -8.66 -9.60 50.28
C ALA A 164 -8.21 -8.19 50.72
N PRO A 165 -7.26 -7.56 50.02
CA PRO A 165 -6.75 -6.23 50.41
C PRO A 165 -7.85 -5.18 50.42
N GLU A 166 -7.88 -4.36 51.48
CA GLU A 166 -8.81 -3.23 51.55
C GLU A 166 -8.58 -2.27 50.36
N GLY A 167 -9.68 -1.81 49.76
CA GLY A 167 -9.64 -0.89 48.62
C GLY A 167 -9.39 -1.52 47.24
N LEU A 168 -9.18 -2.85 47.14
CA LEU A 168 -9.01 -3.54 45.86
C LEU A 168 -10.18 -3.28 44.90
N ASP A 169 -11.42 -3.38 45.38
CA ASP A 169 -12.62 -3.16 44.56
C ASP A 169 -12.71 -1.73 44.03
N ALA A 170 -12.32 -0.74 44.85
CA ALA A 170 -12.32 0.66 44.44
C ALA A 170 -11.25 0.91 43.37
N ALA A 171 -10.04 0.37 43.57
CA ALA A 171 -8.96 0.43 42.58
C ALA A 171 -9.34 -0.27 41.28
N TRP A 172 -10.00 -1.42 41.34
CA TRP A 172 -10.49 -2.14 40.16
C TRP A 172 -11.55 -1.35 39.40
N LYS A 173 -12.53 -0.74 40.09
CA LYS A 173 -13.54 0.13 39.45
C LYS A 173 -12.91 1.31 38.71
N GLU A 174 -11.91 1.94 39.33
CA GLU A 174 -11.15 3.05 38.72
C GLU A 174 -10.44 2.59 37.43
N VAL A 175 -9.70 1.48 37.50
CA VAL A 175 -8.97 0.92 36.36
C VAL A 175 -9.92 0.45 35.24
N ALA A 176 -11.06 -0.16 35.59
CA ALA A 176 -12.07 -0.58 34.62
C ALA A 176 -12.72 0.61 33.90
N ALA A 177 -12.98 1.70 34.62
CA ALA A 177 -13.49 2.94 34.02
C ALA A 177 -12.46 3.57 33.07
N ALA A 178 -11.18 3.61 33.48
CA ALA A 178 -10.07 4.08 32.65
C ALA A 178 -9.93 3.22 31.38
N ARG A 179 -9.98 1.88 31.50
CA ARG A 179 -9.97 0.96 30.35
C ARG A 179 -11.11 1.25 29.39
N THR A 180 -12.32 1.38 29.90
CA THR A 180 -13.50 1.64 29.07
C THR A 180 -13.34 2.93 28.26
N LYS A 181 -12.79 3.99 28.87
CA LYS A 181 -12.49 5.26 28.19
C LYS A 181 -11.40 5.07 27.13
N ALA A 182 -10.31 4.38 27.45
CA ALA A 182 -9.21 4.11 26.54
C ALA A 182 -9.67 3.30 25.32
N VAL A 183 -10.43 2.22 25.53
CA VAL A 183 -10.96 1.38 24.45
C VAL A 183 -11.86 2.17 23.51
N LYS A 184 -12.74 3.04 24.05
CA LYS A 184 -13.54 3.95 23.22
C LYS A 184 -12.68 4.87 22.36
N GLN A 185 -11.59 5.40 22.92
CA GLN A 185 -10.65 6.22 22.18
C GLN A 185 -9.93 5.42 21.09
N TRP A 186 -9.42 4.22 21.39
CA TRP A 186 -8.76 3.36 20.40
C TRP A 186 -9.66 3.00 19.23
N ILE A 187 -10.93 2.71 19.50
CA ILE A 187 -11.95 2.46 18.47
C ILE A 187 -12.16 3.73 17.61
N ALA A 188 -12.23 4.91 18.24
CA ALA A 188 -12.38 6.17 17.53
C ALA A 188 -11.15 6.48 16.64
N ASP A 189 -9.94 6.28 17.16
CA ASP A 189 -8.69 6.45 16.43
C ASP A 189 -8.62 5.50 15.22
N ALA A 190 -8.96 4.23 15.41
CA ALA A 190 -9.02 3.25 14.33
C ALA A 190 -10.04 3.63 13.25
N VAL A 191 -11.21 4.13 13.65
CA VAL A 191 -12.21 4.64 12.70
C VAL A 191 -11.68 5.88 11.97
N GLN A 192 -10.92 6.74 12.64
CA GLN A 192 -10.33 7.93 12.02
C GLN A 192 -9.26 7.57 10.99
N VAL A 193 -8.36 6.64 11.33
CA VAL A 193 -7.37 6.08 10.38
C VAL A 193 -8.10 5.48 9.17
N ALA A 194 -9.16 4.71 9.41
CA ALA A 194 -9.92 4.07 8.34
C ALA A 194 -10.72 5.05 7.44
N ARG A 195 -10.95 6.29 7.89
CA ARG A 195 -11.57 7.37 7.10
C ARG A 195 -10.57 8.12 6.23
N GLY A 196 -9.27 8.00 6.53
CA GLY A 196 -8.21 8.65 5.77
C GLY A 196 -7.96 8.02 4.39
N PRO A 197 -6.84 8.37 3.73
CA PRO A 197 -6.51 7.89 2.40
C PRO A 197 -6.07 6.40 2.35
N CYS A 198 -5.90 5.73 3.49
CA CYS A 198 -5.42 4.35 3.60
C CYS A 198 -4.04 4.12 2.91
N THR A 199 -3.14 5.10 2.98
CA THR A 199 -1.80 5.03 2.35
C THR A 199 -0.67 4.79 3.34
N ASP A 200 -0.95 4.85 4.64
CA ASP A 200 0.03 4.72 5.72
C ASP A 200 -0.16 3.37 6.43
N GLY A 201 0.76 2.45 6.16
CA GLY A 201 0.75 1.10 6.75
C GLY A 201 0.98 1.12 8.26
N GLU A 202 1.86 2.00 8.75
CA GLU A 202 2.19 2.09 10.18
C GLU A 202 0.99 2.57 10.99
N ALA A 203 0.26 3.58 10.48
CA ALA A 203 -0.96 4.06 11.12
C ALA A 203 -2.04 2.97 11.23
N ILE A 204 -2.20 2.13 10.19
CA ILE A 204 -3.15 1.00 10.21
C ILE A 204 -2.75 -0.02 11.28
N VAL A 205 -1.47 -0.38 11.34
CA VAL A 205 -0.94 -1.38 12.28
C VAL A 205 -1.02 -0.89 13.72
N ALA A 206 -0.64 0.37 13.97
CA ALA A 206 -0.72 0.98 15.29
C ALA A 206 -2.17 1.02 15.81
N ALA A 207 -3.12 1.39 14.95
CA ALA A 207 -4.54 1.37 15.29
C ALA A 207 -5.05 -0.06 15.56
N PHE A 208 -4.69 -1.01 14.70
CA PHE A 208 -5.08 -2.41 14.87
C PHE A 208 -4.52 -3.01 16.17
N ASN A 209 -3.24 -2.75 16.47
CA ASN A 209 -2.58 -3.25 17.68
C ASN A 209 -3.26 -2.80 18.98
N LYS A 210 -3.86 -1.60 19.01
CA LYS A 210 -4.66 -1.15 20.15
C LYS A 210 -6.03 -1.82 20.20
N VAL A 211 -6.70 -1.94 19.07
CA VAL A 211 -8.06 -2.51 19.02
C VAL A 211 -8.06 -4.02 19.22
N ARG A 212 -6.98 -4.73 18.84
CA ARG A 212 -6.87 -6.19 19.03
C ARG A 212 -6.76 -6.64 20.48
N THR A 213 -6.48 -5.73 21.41
CA THR A 213 -6.44 -6.04 22.85
C THR A 213 -7.79 -5.92 23.55
N VAL A 214 -8.87 -5.60 22.82
CA VAL A 214 -10.23 -5.54 23.35
C VAL A 214 -10.77 -6.96 23.47
N ALA A 215 -11.11 -7.39 24.69
CA ALA A 215 -11.57 -8.75 24.93
C ALA A 215 -13.01 -8.96 24.42
N ALA A 216 -13.32 -10.20 24.00
CA ALA A 216 -14.66 -10.59 23.54
C ALA A 216 -15.76 -10.34 24.60
N THR A 217 -15.40 -10.38 25.88
CA THR A 217 -16.29 -10.14 27.02
C THR A 217 -16.62 -8.66 27.25
N GLU A 218 -15.94 -7.73 26.58
CA GLU A 218 -16.18 -6.30 26.77
C GLU A 218 -17.41 -5.81 25.98
N PRO A 219 -18.22 -4.90 26.54
CA PRO A 219 -19.42 -4.38 25.87
C PRO A 219 -19.09 -3.60 24.58
N THR A 220 -17.85 -3.14 24.43
CA THR A 220 -17.33 -2.42 23.26
C THR A 220 -16.80 -3.36 22.17
N PHE A 221 -16.74 -4.68 22.38
CA PHE A 221 -16.15 -5.64 21.44
C PHE A 221 -16.83 -5.60 20.06
N ALA A 222 -18.16 -5.53 20.01
CA ALA A 222 -18.88 -5.40 18.74
C ALA A 222 -18.51 -4.13 17.96
N ALA A 223 -18.18 -3.03 18.65
CA ALA A 223 -17.69 -1.80 18.02
C ALA A 223 -16.23 -1.93 17.57
N ALA A 224 -15.38 -2.61 18.36
CA ALA A 224 -14.02 -2.96 17.99
C ALA A 224 -13.98 -3.82 16.71
N LYS A 225 -14.81 -4.88 16.63
CA LYS A 225 -14.92 -5.74 15.43
C LYS A 225 -15.32 -4.94 14.18
N ARG A 226 -16.22 -3.94 14.32
CA ARG A 226 -16.57 -3.02 13.22
C ARG A 226 -15.41 -2.11 12.82
N ALA A 227 -14.63 -1.61 13.78
CA ALA A 227 -13.44 -0.80 13.48
C ALA A 227 -12.36 -1.63 12.76
N VAL A 228 -12.09 -2.86 13.20
CA VAL A 228 -11.15 -3.77 12.53
C VAL A 228 -11.56 -4.07 11.10
N ARG A 229 -12.85 -4.32 10.82
CA ARG A 229 -13.33 -4.49 9.43
C ARG A 229 -13.03 -3.28 8.54
N ARG A 230 -13.13 -2.06 9.08
CA ARG A 230 -12.79 -0.83 8.33
C ARG A 230 -11.28 -0.69 8.13
N LEU A 231 -10.46 -1.08 9.11
CA LEU A 231 -9.01 -1.15 8.94
C LEU A 231 -8.62 -2.20 7.88
N GLU A 232 -9.30 -3.34 7.83
CA GLU A 232 -9.10 -4.36 6.79
C GLU A 232 -9.45 -3.83 5.39
N ASP A 233 -10.52 -3.03 5.26
CA ASP A 233 -10.82 -2.35 3.98
C ASP A 233 -9.70 -1.38 3.58
N CYS A 234 -9.08 -0.68 4.55
CA CYS A 234 -7.90 0.13 4.30
C CYS A 234 -6.68 -0.72 3.92
N ARG A 235 -6.42 -1.86 4.59
CA ARG A 235 -5.34 -2.79 4.24
C ARG A 235 -5.45 -3.25 2.79
N LYS A 236 -6.65 -3.66 2.35
CA LYS A 236 -6.92 -4.05 0.94
C LYS A 236 -6.71 -2.90 -0.04
N LYS A 237 -7.02 -1.65 0.35
CA LYS A 237 -6.72 -0.47 -0.47
C LYS A 237 -5.22 -0.25 -0.56
N LEU A 238 -4.51 -0.27 0.56
CA LEU A 238 -3.05 -0.13 0.62
C LEU A 238 -2.37 -1.19 -0.25
N GLU A 239 -2.81 -2.44 -0.17
CA GLU A 239 -2.31 -3.54 -1.01
C GLU A 239 -2.41 -3.23 -2.51
N ARG A 240 -3.58 -2.77 -2.98
CA ARG A 240 -3.76 -2.35 -4.37
C ARG A 240 -2.88 -1.16 -4.74
N HIS A 241 -2.74 -0.17 -3.85
CA HIS A 241 -1.87 0.98 -4.07
C HIS A 241 -0.41 0.58 -4.18
N THR A 242 0.07 -0.28 -3.28
CA THR A 242 1.43 -0.82 -3.27
C THR A 242 1.70 -1.63 -4.55
N LEU A 243 0.76 -2.49 -4.96
CA LEU A 243 0.90 -3.25 -6.20
C LEU A 243 1.01 -2.33 -7.43
N LEU A 244 0.15 -1.31 -7.53
CA LEU A 244 0.19 -0.33 -8.62
C LEU A 244 1.48 0.50 -8.59
N ALA A 245 1.96 0.89 -7.42
CA ALA A 245 3.21 1.61 -7.25
C ALA A 245 4.41 0.75 -7.69
N THR A 246 4.44 -0.53 -7.28
CA THR A 246 5.47 -1.50 -7.69
C THR A 246 5.47 -1.70 -9.21
N LYS A 247 4.29 -1.85 -9.84
CA LYS A 247 4.15 -1.94 -11.29
C LYS A 247 4.75 -0.73 -12.01
N ARG A 248 4.39 0.48 -11.58
CA ARG A 248 4.92 1.72 -12.16
C ARG A 248 6.43 1.84 -11.99
N ALA A 249 6.93 1.61 -10.78
CA ALA A 249 8.35 1.67 -10.47
C ALA A 249 9.17 0.69 -11.33
N ARG A 250 8.68 -0.55 -11.50
CA ARG A 250 9.33 -1.54 -12.38
C ARG A 250 9.27 -1.14 -13.84
N MET A 251 8.14 -0.64 -14.35
CA MET A 251 8.06 -0.12 -15.73
C MET A 251 9.07 1.01 -15.98
N ASP A 252 9.19 1.96 -15.05
CA ASP A 252 10.15 3.05 -15.17
C ASP A 252 11.61 2.55 -15.09
N ALA A 253 11.89 1.60 -14.20
CA ALA A 253 13.22 1.00 -14.07
C ALA A 253 13.62 0.22 -15.34
N ARG A 254 12.71 -0.56 -15.92
CA ARG A 254 12.91 -1.29 -17.18
C ARG A 254 13.19 -0.34 -18.34
N ARG A 255 12.47 0.79 -18.43
CA ARG A 255 12.72 1.81 -19.46
C ARG A 255 14.12 2.40 -19.32
N ARG A 256 14.51 2.82 -18.11
CA ARG A 256 15.85 3.36 -17.84
C ARG A 256 16.94 2.35 -18.16
N PHE A 257 16.78 1.10 -17.72
CA PHE A 257 17.70 0.01 -18.03
C PHE A 257 17.89 -0.17 -19.54
N ALA A 258 16.81 -0.16 -20.33
CA ALA A 258 16.92 -0.30 -21.78
C ALA A 258 17.62 0.90 -22.45
N GLU A 259 17.34 2.12 -21.99
CA GLU A 259 18.02 3.33 -22.45
C GLU A 259 19.52 3.29 -22.11
N ASP A 260 19.87 2.87 -20.90
CA ASP A 260 21.24 2.78 -20.40
C ASP A 260 22.02 1.67 -21.13
N LEU A 261 21.42 0.49 -21.29
CA LEU A 261 21.96 -0.62 -22.05
C LEU A 261 22.18 -0.23 -23.52
N GLN A 262 21.24 0.49 -24.14
CA GLN A 262 21.41 0.98 -25.49
C GLN A 262 22.60 1.93 -25.62
N ARG A 263 22.79 2.84 -24.65
CA ARG A 263 23.95 3.76 -24.65
C ARG A 263 25.26 3.00 -24.49
N ARG A 264 25.33 2.01 -23.58
CA ARG A 264 26.51 1.16 -23.38
C ARG A 264 26.90 0.44 -24.67
N ILE A 265 25.97 -0.28 -25.28
CA ILE A 265 26.26 -1.13 -26.44
C ILE A 265 26.57 -0.29 -27.70
N ARG A 266 25.93 0.88 -27.88
CA ARG A 266 26.17 1.72 -29.06
C ARG A 266 27.57 2.29 -29.16
N ALA A 267 28.35 2.32 -28.07
CA ALA A 267 29.74 2.71 -28.10
C ALA A 267 30.58 1.78 -29.00
N GLU A 268 30.29 0.47 -28.96
CA GLU A 268 30.99 -0.56 -29.76
C GLU A 268 30.19 -0.96 -31.01
N HIS A 269 28.86 -0.91 -30.93
CA HIS A 269 27.96 -1.38 -31.99
C HIS A 269 26.89 -0.31 -32.31
N PRO A 270 27.20 0.70 -33.15
CA PRO A 270 26.33 1.87 -33.37
C PRO A 270 24.93 1.56 -33.92
N ARG A 271 24.77 0.40 -34.56
CA ARG A 271 23.49 -0.02 -35.17
C ARG A 271 22.56 -0.73 -34.19
N VAL A 272 23.02 -1.13 -33.00
CA VAL A 272 22.20 -1.83 -32.00
C VAL A 272 21.05 -0.94 -31.54
N ARG A 273 19.88 -1.55 -31.43
CA ARG A 273 18.70 -1.01 -30.76
C ARG A 273 18.32 -1.93 -29.61
N VAL A 274 17.95 -1.32 -28.49
CA VAL A 274 17.37 -2.02 -27.35
C VAL A 274 15.91 -1.60 -27.25
N THR A 275 15.00 -2.56 -27.31
CA THR A 275 13.56 -2.31 -27.21
C THR A 275 12.96 -3.15 -26.10
N THR A 276 12.05 -2.56 -25.33
CA THR A 276 11.28 -3.26 -24.30
C THR A 276 9.86 -3.47 -24.76
N GLY A 277 9.26 -4.59 -24.40
CA GLY A 277 7.84 -4.87 -24.64
C GLY A 277 7.24 -5.74 -23.55
N GLY A 278 5.97 -6.10 -23.71
CA GLY A 278 5.24 -6.94 -22.73
C GLY A 278 4.83 -6.17 -21.47
N LYS A 279 4.19 -6.88 -20.53
CA LYS A 279 3.70 -6.36 -19.25
C LYS A 279 3.87 -7.42 -18.16
N GLY A 280 3.96 -7.01 -16.89
CA GLY A 280 4.04 -7.94 -15.77
C GLY A 280 5.28 -8.83 -15.87
N ILE A 281 5.07 -10.14 -15.76
CA ILE A 281 6.10 -11.20 -15.87
C ILE A 281 6.54 -11.43 -17.33
N ASP A 282 5.65 -11.24 -18.31
CA ASP A 282 5.95 -11.41 -19.75
C ASP A 282 6.75 -10.23 -20.34
N ALA A 283 7.31 -9.38 -19.47
CA ALA A 283 8.10 -8.26 -19.91
C ALA A 283 9.38 -8.76 -20.58
N ARG A 284 9.68 -8.20 -21.73
CA ARG A 284 10.82 -8.62 -22.55
C ARG A 284 11.70 -7.46 -22.94
N VAL A 285 13.00 -7.72 -23.03
CA VAL A 285 13.98 -6.82 -23.63
C VAL A 285 14.58 -7.50 -24.85
N ARG A 286 14.61 -6.78 -25.98
CA ARG A 286 15.19 -7.25 -27.24
C ARG A 286 16.37 -6.36 -27.62
N ILE A 287 17.49 -6.98 -27.96
CA ILE A 287 18.73 -6.33 -28.35
C ILE A 287 19.06 -6.77 -29.79
N ALA A 288 18.93 -5.86 -30.75
CA ALA A 288 19.08 -6.19 -32.16
C ALA A 288 19.44 -4.96 -33.03
N PRO A 289 20.21 -5.12 -34.12
CA PRO A 289 21.05 -6.29 -34.42
C PRO A 289 22.31 -6.27 -33.54
N ILE A 290 22.68 -7.40 -32.93
CA ILE A 290 23.90 -7.57 -32.12
C ILE A 290 24.69 -8.82 -32.55
N PRO A 291 26.01 -8.74 -32.74
CA PRO A 291 26.86 -9.91 -32.99
C PRO A 291 26.79 -10.97 -31.88
N ALA A 292 26.96 -12.24 -32.22
CA ALA A 292 26.83 -13.35 -31.26
C ALA A 292 27.89 -13.31 -30.15
N ASP A 293 29.11 -12.90 -30.45
CA ASP A 293 30.20 -12.70 -29.49
C ASP A 293 29.90 -11.55 -28.52
N ALA A 294 29.36 -10.44 -29.01
CA ALA A 294 28.93 -9.33 -28.17
C ALA A 294 27.75 -9.72 -27.27
N ALA A 295 26.80 -10.51 -27.78
CA ALA A 295 25.71 -11.04 -26.99
C ALA A 295 26.21 -11.99 -25.87
N ALA A 296 27.16 -12.88 -26.18
CA ALA A 296 27.77 -13.77 -25.19
C ALA A 296 28.46 -12.99 -24.07
N ARG A 297 29.26 -11.96 -24.41
CA ARG A 297 29.90 -11.09 -23.41
C ARG A 297 28.89 -10.43 -22.46
N LEU A 298 27.77 -9.93 -22.98
CA LEU A 298 26.73 -9.34 -22.14
C LEU A 298 26.12 -10.36 -21.16
N VAL A 299 25.93 -11.61 -21.61
CA VAL A 299 25.47 -12.70 -20.72
C VAL A 299 26.51 -12.99 -19.64
N ASP A 300 27.79 -13.11 -20.01
CA ASP A 300 28.90 -13.35 -19.09
C ASP A 300 29.08 -12.20 -18.07
N GLU A 301 28.74 -10.98 -18.45
CA GLU A 301 28.73 -9.79 -17.58
C GLU A 301 27.51 -9.69 -16.64
N GLY A 302 26.61 -10.67 -16.65
CA GLY A 302 25.46 -10.75 -15.74
C GLY A 302 24.23 -9.96 -16.20
N LEU A 303 24.10 -9.65 -17.51
CA LEU A 303 22.92 -8.95 -18.04
C LEU A 303 21.60 -9.67 -17.74
N LEU A 304 21.61 -11.01 -17.73
CA LEU A 304 20.42 -11.82 -17.47
C LEU A 304 19.94 -11.65 -16.02
N ASP A 305 20.85 -11.62 -15.05
CA ASP A 305 20.54 -11.41 -13.64
C ASP A 305 20.02 -9.99 -13.39
N GLU A 306 20.64 -8.98 -14.02
CA GLU A 306 20.18 -7.60 -13.97
C GLU A 306 18.75 -7.48 -14.54
N ALA A 307 18.49 -8.11 -15.68
CA ALA A 307 17.17 -8.12 -16.30
C ALA A 307 16.12 -8.85 -15.42
N GLN A 308 16.48 -10.00 -14.83
CA GLN A 308 15.61 -10.76 -13.94
C GLN A 308 15.25 -9.95 -12.68
N ALA A 309 16.24 -9.27 -12.07
CA ALA A 309 16.02 -8.41 -10.91
C ALA A 309 15.05 -7.25 -11.21
N LEU A 310 15.08 -6.71 -12.44
CA LEU A 310 14.17 -5.69 -12.93
C LEU A 310 12.80 -6.24 -13.37
N GLY A 311 12.64 -7.55 -13.33
CA GLY A 311 11.40 -8.25 -13.58
C GLY A 311 11.15 -8.60 -15.05
N PHE A 312 12.16 -8.63 -15.91
CA PHE A 312 11.99 -9.17 -17.27
C PHE A 312 11.85 -10.69 -17.20
N GLY A 313 10.90 -11.25 -17.96
CA GLY A 313 10.73 -12.69 -18.16
C GLY A 313 11.47 -13.22 -19.38
N HIS A 314 11.86 -12.34 -20.33
CA HIS A 314 12.61 -12.75 -21.50
C HIS A 314 13.67 -11.73 -21.93
N VAL A 315 14.82 -12.23 -22.35
CA VAL A 315 15.88 -11.45 -23.02
C VAL A 315 16.12 -12.06 -24.39
N THR A 316 15.94 -11.28 -25.45
CA THR A 316 16.17 -11.75 -26.82
C THR A 316 17.35 -11.01 -27.45
N PHE A 317 18.38 -11.75 -27.85
CA PHE A 317 19.46 -11.26 -28.70
C PHE A 317 19.18 -11.66 -30.14
N SER A 318 19.42 -10.77 -31.10
CA SER A 318 19.27 -11.10 -32.52
C SER A 318 20.34 -10.39 -33.35
N ASP A 319 20.97 -11.11 -34.27
CA ASP A 319 21.93 -10.57 -35.24
C ASP A 319 21.25 -9.99 -36.50
N GLY A 320 19.92 -10.05 -36.56
CA GLY A 320 19.09 -9.66 -37.71
C GLY A 320 18.64 -10.84 -38.59
N THR A 321 19.25 -12.01 -38.42
CA THR A 321 18.91 -13.26 -39.14
C THR A 321 18.43 -14.35 -38.17
N LYS A 322 19.18 -14.57 -37.09
CA LYS A 322 18.86 -15.49 -36.01
C LYS A 322 18.52 -14.71 -34.75
N SER A 323 17.79 -15.36 -33.85
CA SER A 323 17.49 -14.84 -32.53
C SER A 323 17.63 -15.94 -31.49
N THR A 324 18.29 -15.60 -30.39
CA THR A 324 18.38 -16.44 -29.20
C THR A 324 17.59 -15.74 -28.11
N THR A 325 16.65 -16.47 -27.49
CA THR A 325 15.84 -15.98 -26.37
C THR A 325 16.24 -16.74 -25.12
N HIS A 326 16.44 -16.01 -24.03
CA HIS A 326 16.64 -16.55 -22.69
C HIS A 326 15.38 -16.27 -21.88
N ASP A 327 14.81 -17.33 -21.32
CA ASP A 327 13.68 -17.24 -20.40
C ASP A 327 14.21 -17.03 -18.98
N LEU A 328 13.56 -16.14 -18.24
CA LEU A 328 13.94 -15.72 -16.89
C LEU A 328 12.76 -15.96 -15.93
N GLU A 329 13.06 -16.05 -14.65
CA GLU A 329 12.06 -16.27 -13.59
C GLU A 329 11.99 -15.07 -12.64
N PRO A 330 11.46 -13.92 -13.11
CA PRO A 330 11.35 -12.74 -12.26
C PRO A 330 10.28 -12.94 -11.18
N ARG A 331 10.57 -12.47 -9.96
CA ARG A 331 9.55 -12.36 -8.90
C ARG A 331 8.35 -11.55 -9.38
N SER A 332 7.14 -12.02 -9.07
CA SER A 332 5.92 -11.34 -9.50
C SER A 332 5.77 -9.96 -8.83
N ASP A 333 5.04 -9.03 -9.48
CA ASP A 333 4.76 -7.72 -8.87
C ASP A 333 3.97 -7.87 -7.55
N ALA A 334 3.17 -8.93 -7.45
CA ALA A 334 2.38 -9.26 -6.28
C ALA A 334 3.27 -9.71 -5.11
N GLU A 335 4.25 -10.58 -5.34
CA GLU A 335 5.23 -10.98 -4.31
C GLU A 335 5.99 -9.78 -3.76
N VAL A 336 6.50 -8.91 -4.62
CA VAL A 336 7.23 -7.71 -4.19
C VAL A 336 6.33 -6.73 -3.42
N ALA A 337 5.05 -6.62 -3.80
CA ALA A 337 4.09 -5.81 -3.05
C ALA A 337 3.76 -6.45 -1.69
N ALA A 338 3.64 -7.77 -1.62
CA ALA A 338 3.36 -8.52 -0.40
C ALA A 338 4.51 -8.42 0.61
N GLU A 339 5.76 -8.51 0.16
CA GLU A 339 6.95 -8.32 1.00
C GLU A 339 6.96 -6.95 1.70
N LYS A 340 6.57 -5.89 0.96
CA LYS A 340 6.43 -4.54 1.53
C LYS A 340 5.33 -4.47 2.60
N LEU A 341 4.20 -5.15 2.38
CA LEU A 341 3.14 -5.21 3.39
C LEU A 341 3.57 -6.05 4.61
N GLN A 342 4.35 -7.11 4.39
CA GLN A 342 4.89 -7.96 5.45
C GLN A 342 5.82 -7.19 6.38
N ALA A 343 6.60 -6.24 5.87
CA ALA A 343 7.44 -5.36 6.69
C ALA A 343 6.63 -4.55 7.73
N TRP A 344 5.35 -4.28 7.45
CA TRP A 344 4.43 -3.67 8.41
C TRP A 344 3.60 -4.68 9.22
N GLY A 345 3.70 -5.98 8.94
CA GLY A 345 2.80 -6.99 9.51
C GLY A 345 1.39 -6.97 8.91
N LEU A 346 1.24 -6.46 7.68
CA LEU A 346 -0.03 -6.34 6.95
C LEU A 346 -0.19 -7.37 5.82
N ALA A 347 0.66 -8.41 5.80
CA ALA A 347 0.54 -9.50 4.84
C ALA A 347 -0.71 -10.37 5.06
N SER A 348 -1.18 -10.44 6.32
CA SER A 348 -2.36 -11.22 6.70
C SER A 348 -3.60 -10.35 6.89
N PRO A 349 -4.82 -10.89 6.70
CA PRO A 349 -6.05 -10.19 7.02
C PRO A 349 -6.12 -9.77 8.49
N LEU A 350 -6.70 -8.59 8.74
CA LEU A 350 -6.94 -8.10 10.10
C LEU A 350 -8.25 -8.67 10.64
N SER A 351 -8.19 -9.45 11.72
CA SER A 351 -9.35 -9.99 12.41
C SER A 351 -9.19 -9.93 13.93
N LEU A 352 -10.33 -9.94 14.63
CA LEU A 352 -10.40 -10.27 16.05
C LEU A 352 -10.89 -11.72 16.13
N GLU A 353 -10.21 -12.53 16.93
CA GLU A 353 -10.68 -13.87 17.29
C GLU A 353 -11.92 -13.75 18.19
N ASP A 354 -12.89 -14.65 17.99
CA ASP A 354 -14.18 -14.64 18.70
C ASP A 354 -14.11 -15.33 20.07
#